data_AF-A0A940ZNC0-F1
#
_entry.id   AF-A0A940ZNC0-F1
#
_cell.length_a   1.000
_cell.length_b   1.000
_cell.length_c   1.000
_cell.angle_alpha   90.00
_cell.angle_beta   90.00
_cell.angle_gamma   90.00
#
_symmetry.space_group_name_H-M   'P 1'
#
loop_
_entity.id
_entity.type
_entity.pdbx_description
1 polymer ?
#
loop_
_entity_poly.entity_id
_entity_poly.type
_entity_poly.pdbx_seq_one_letter_code
_entity_poly.pdbx_strand_id
1 'polypeptide(L)'
;LDLKRKFRRSRKDSRLADLSVMKTKIYSDIGVAEIILEQYGKDCIPVLRHHLKELCAKKISHISLYLDLGDPVTGRMCKKIEELGFVMAGILPCLHFVDTLILQYLNNVILDQSAINLYSSMAKEILQYIENRVN
;
A
#
# COMPACT_ATOMS: atom_id res chain seq x y z
N LEU A 1 19.50 -14.41 12.48
CA LEU A 1 19.57 -13.14 11.73
C LEU A 1 19.40 -12.00 12.73
N ASP A 2 20.50 -11.41 13.21
CA ASP A 2 20.46 -10.24 14.11
C ASP A 2 20.22 -8.97 13.28
N LEU A 3 18.98 -8.79 12.81
CA LEU A 3 18.59 -7.63 12.01
C LEU A 3 18.37 -6.43 12.96
N LYS A 4 19.41 -5.63 13.16
CA LYS A 4 19.34 -4.37 13.91
C LYS A 4 18.51 -3.34 13.13
N ARG A 5 17.24 -3.21 13.48
CA ARG A 5 16.32 -2.21 12.90
C ARG A 5 16.52 -0.84 13.54
N LYS A 6 16.61 0.20 12.72
CA LYS A 6 16.66 1.59 13.16
C LYS A 6 15.38 2.30 12.74
N PHE A 7 14.40 2.31 13.64
CA PHE A 7 13.15 3.05 13.40
C PHE A 7 13.38 4.55 13.59
N ARG A 8 12.81 5.36 12.69
CA ARG A 8 12.85 6.83 12.78
C ARG A 8 11.43 7.36 12.83
N ARG A 9 11.14 8.28 13.75
CA ARG A 9 9.86 8.98 13.74
C ARG A 9 9.75 9.89 12.52
N SER A 10 8.56 9.95 11.95
CA SER A 10 8.21 10.98 10.99
C SER A 10 8.41 12.37 11.60
N ARG A 11 9.35 13.15 11.05
CA ARG A 11 9.50 14.56 11.41
C ARG A 11 8.59 15.37 10.49
N LYS A 12 7.96 16.45 11.00
CA LYS A 12 7.18 17.38 10.15
C LYS A 12 8.02 17.90 8.97
N ASP A 13 9.34 18.00 9.14
CA ASP A 13 10.32 18.50 8.16
C ASP A 13 10.96 17.46 7.22
N SER A 14 10.50 16.19 7.15
CA SER A 14 11.03 15.32 6.08
C SER A 14 10.64 15.92 4.72
N ARG A 15 11.66 16.46 4.04
CA ARG A 15 11.53 17.14 2.75
C ARG A 15 11.15 16.10 1.70
N LEU A 16 9.99 16.30 1.08
CA LEU A 16 9.63 15.60 -0.14
C LEU A 16 10.53 16.09 -1.28
N ALA A 17 10.86 15.19 -2.19
CA ALA A 17 11.39 15.61 -3.48
C ALA A 17 10.30 16.34 -4.28
N ASP A 18 10.68 16.94 -5.41
CA ASP A 18 9.67 17.55 -6.28
C ASP A 18 8.80 16.49 -6.96
N LEU A 19 9.41 15.40 -7.44
CA LEU A 19 8.76 14.33 -8.18
C LEU A 19 8.89 12.97 -7.48
N SER A 20 7.85 12.15 -7.64
CA SER A 20 7.79 10.79 -7.14
C SER A 20 8.40 9.80 -8.14
N VAL A 21 8.99 8.73 -7.63
CA VAL A 21 9.48 7.63 -8.47
C VAL A 21 8.65 6.39 -8.17
N MET A 22 7.90 5.94 -9.17
CA MET A 22 7.07 4.74 -9.10
C MET A 22 7.44 3.76 -10.20
N LYS A 23 7.61 2.49 -9.85
CA LYS A 23 7.71 1.39 -10.81
C LYS A 23 6.41 0.62 -10.82
N THR A 24 5.87 0.37 -12.00
CA THR A 24 4.62 -0.38 -12.17
C THR A 24 4.90 -1.64 -12.97
N LYS A 25 4.47 -2.79 -12.45
CA LYS A 25 4.43 -4.06 -13.19
C LYS A 25 2.99 -4.52 -13.32
N ILE A 26 2.62 -5.03 -14.49
CA ILE A 26 1.28 -5.50 -14.78
C ILE A 26 1.37 -6.96 -15.23
N TYR A 27 0.61 -7.82 -14.58
CA TYR A 27 0.47 -9.23 -14.89
C TYR A 27 -0.96 -9.44 -15.41
N SER A 28 -1.16 -9.13 -16.69
CA SER A 28 -2.48 -9.10 -17.34
C SER A 28 -3.21 -10.45 -17.26
N ASP A 29 -2.47 -11.55 -17.35
CA ASP A 29 -3.02 -12.91 -17.44
C ASP A 29 -3.75 -13.33 -16.15
N ILE A 30 -3.40 -12.68 -15.04
CA ILE A 30 -4.01 -12.91 -13.72
C ILE A 30 -4.73 -11.67 -13.18
N GLY A 31 -4.80 -10.59 -13.96
CA GLY A 31 -5.50 -9.35 -13.57
C GLY A 31 -4.87 -8.62 -12.37
N VAL A 32 -3.55 -8.73 -12.17
CA VAL A 32 -2.83 -8.13 -11.04
C VAL A 32 -1.86 -7.05 -11.50
N ALA A 33 -1.67 -6.02 -10.68
CA ALA A 33 -0.57 -5.07 -10.86
C ALA A 33 0.16 -4.80 -9.54
N GLU A 34 1.42 -4.41 -9.67
CA GLU A 34 2.30 -4.01 -8.58
C GLU A 34 2.79 -2.60 -8.83
N ILE A 35 2.70 -1.73 -7.82
CA ILE A 35 3.28 -0.40 -7.81
C ILE A 35 4.30 -0.35 -6.67
N ILE A 36 5.55 -0.02 -6.99
CA ILE A 36 6.62 0.17 -6.01
C ILE A 36 6.90 1.67 -5.96
N LEU A 37 6.63 2.30 -4.81
CA LEU A 37 6.93 3.71 -4.58
C LEU A 37 8.33 3.83 -4.00
N GLU A 38 9.31 4.06 -4.87
CA GLU A 38 10.74 4.15 -4.49
C GLU A 38 11.09 5.51 -3.89
N GLN A 39 10.34 6.56 -4.23
CA GLN A 39 10.57 7.91 -3.74
C GLN A 39 9.28 8.73 -3.65
N TYR A 40 9.08 9.38 -2.51
CA TYR A 40 7.98 10.33 -2.33
C TYR A 40 8.33 11.72 -2.88
N GLY A 41 7.53 12.19 -3.83
CA GLY A 41 7.49 13.58 -4.29
C GLY A 41 6.27 14.34 -3.79
N LYS A 42 6.25 15.66 -4.04
CA LYS A 42 5.09 16.52 -3.77
C LYS A 42 3.86 16.13 -4.60
N ASP A 43 4.11 15.50 -5.74
CA ASP A 43 3.13 15.00 -6.72
C ASP A 43 2.62 13.56 -6.43
N CYS A 44 3.08 12.91 -5.36
CA CYS A 44 2.84 11.48 -5.09
C CYS A 44 1.36 11.08 -5.19
N ILE A 45 0.46 11.83 -4.55
CA ILE A 45 -0.97 11.48 -4.52
C ILE A 45 -1.63 11.69 -5.90
N PRO A 46 -1.45 12.85 -6.57
CA PRO A 46 -1.90 13.00 -7.96
C PRO A 46 -1.42 11.90 -8.91
N VAL A 47 -0.14 11.55 -8.87
CA VAL A 47 0.46 10.52 -9.75
C VAL A 47 -0.09 9.13 -9.43
N LEU A 48 -0.16 8.76 -8.15
CA LEU A 48 -0.71 7.47 -7.74
C LEU A 48 -2.19 7.33 -8.14
N ARG A 49 -2.98 8.39 -7.98
CA ARG A 49 -4.38 8.43 -8.42
C ARG A 49 -4.50 8.24 -9.93
N HIS A 50 -3.60 8.83 -10.71
CA HIS A 50 -3.58 8.66 -12.16
C HIS A 50 -3.30 7.21 -12.54
N HIS A 51 -2.22 6.62 -12.01
CA HIS A 51 -1.89 5.19 -12.23
C HIS A 51 -3.04 4.27 -11.82
N LEU A 52 -3.67 4.52 -10.66
CA LEU A 52 -4.80 3.74 -10.19
C LEU A 52 -5.95 3.75 -11.21
N LYS A 53 -6.32 4.93 -11.73
CA LYS A 53 -7.37 5.05 -12.75
C LYS A 53 -7.02 4.28 -14.03
N GLU A 54 -5.77 4.34 -14.49
CA GLU A 54 -5.33 3.60 -15.67
C GLU A 54 -5.41 2.08 -15.47
N LEU A 55 -5.00 1.59 -14.30
CA LEU A 55 -5.07 0.17 -13.96
C LEU A 55 -6.51 -0.31 -13.83
N CYS A 56 -7.39 0.48 -13.21
CA CYS A 56 -8.82 0.18 -13.14
C CYS A 56 -9.46 0.14 -14.53
N ALA A 57 -9.11 1.06 -15.44
CA ALA A 57 -9.59 1.07 -16.83
C ALA A 57 -9.13 -0.18 -17.61
N LYS A 58 -7.95 -0.71 -17.29
CA LYS A 58 -7.42 -1.98 -17.81
C LYS A 58 -8.05 -3.22 -17.15
N LYS A 59 -9.06 -3.05 -16.28
CA LYS A 59 -9.74 -4.12 -15.54
C LYS A 59 -8.81 -4.96 -14.67
N ILE A 60 -7.71 -4.37 -14.19
CA ILE A 60 -6.89 -4.99 -13.14
C ILE A 60 -7.74 -5.06 -11.88
N SER A 61 -7.91 -6.25 -11.32
CA SER A 61 -8.79 -6.53 -10.18
C SER A 61 -8.08 -6.32 -8.84
N HIS A 62 -6.76 -6.57 -8.79
CA HIS A 62 -5.96 -6.42 -7.59
C HIS A 62 -4.68 -5.62 -7.89
N ILE A 63 -4.46 -4.56 -7.11
CA ILE A 63 -3.29 -3.70 -7.23
C ILE A 63 -2.56 -3.66 -5.89
N SER A 64 -1.35 -4.19 -5.84
CA SER A 64 -0.45 -4.10 -4.69
C SER A 64 0.38 -2.82 -4.76
N LEU A 65 0.48 -2.09 -3.65
CA LEU A 65 1.34 -0.93 -3.49
C LEU A 65 2.38 -1.20 -2.40
N TYR A 66 3.65 -1.10 -2.76
CA TYR A 66 4.79 -1.35 -1.89
C TYR A 66 5.45 -0.05 -1.46
N LEU A 67 5.52 0.14 -0.14
CA LEU A 67 6.06 1.33 0.49
C LEU A 67 7.25 0.96 1.41
N ASP A 68 8.27 1.81 1.45
CA ASP A 68 9.38 1.64 2.39
C ASP A 68 8.94 2.02 3.81
N LEU A 69 8.85 1.05 4.72
CA LEU A 69 8.48 1.32 6.11
C LEU A 69 9.60 2.05 6.88
N GLY A 70 10.84 2.01 6.36
CA GLY A 70 11.98 2.77 6.87
C GLY A 70 11.94 4.26 6.52
N ASP A 71 11.17 4.66 5.49
CA ASP A 71 11.00 6.06 5.12
C ASP A 71 10.03 6.75 6.10
N PRO A 72 10.47 7.79 6.85
CA PRO A 72 9.60 8.51 7.77
C PRO A 72 8.39 9.20 7.09
N VAL A 73 8.42 9.42 5.77
CA VAL A 73 7.29 9.96 5.01
C VAL A 73 6.13 8.98 4.91
N THR A 74 6.41 7.67 4.89
CA THR A 74 5.41 6.60 4.75
C THR A 74 4.29 6.73 5.75
N GLY A 75 4.58 6.97 7.03
CA GLY A 75 3.55 7.14 8.07
C GLY A 75 2.59 8.31 7.83
N ARG A 76 3.04 9.39 7.17
CA ARG A 76 2.17 10.54 6.82
C ARG A 76 1.39 10.30 5.54
N MET A 77 2.03 9.65 4.56
CA MET A 77 1.43 9.42 3.26
C MET A 77 0.40 8.29 3.29
N CYS A 78 0.57 7.30 4.17
CA CYS A 78 -0.34 6.16 4.30
C CYS A 78 -1.81 6.60 4.43
N LYS A 79 -2.11 7.59 5.29
CA LYS A 79 -3.48 8.11 5.44
C LYS A 79 -4.05 8.68 4.13
N LYS A 80 -3.25 9.43 3.37
CA LYS A 80 -3.67 10.00 2.08
C LYS A 80 -3.82 8.94 0.98
N ILE A 81 -3.03 7.86 1.08
CA ILE A 81 -3.10 6.72 0.17
C ILE A 81 -4.35 5.88 0.49
N GLU A 82 -4.68 5.70 1.77
CA GLU A 82 -5.93 5.06 2.21
C GLU A 82 -7.17 5.83 1.72
N GLU A 83 -7.12 7.17 1.67
CA GLU A 83 -8.18 8.00 1.06
C GLU A 83 -8.38 7.74 -0.45
N LEU A 84 -7.44 7.05 -1.13
CA LEU A 84 -7.61 6.57 -2.51
C LEU A 84 -8.30 5.21 -2.60
N GLY A 85 -8.60 4.56 -1.46
CA GLY A 85 -9.20 3.23 -1.37
C GLY A 85 -8.20 2.08 -1.18
N PHE A 86 -6.92 2.38 -0.97
CA PHE A 86 -5.96 1.34 -0.58
C PHE A 86 -6.16 0.94 0.88
N VAL A 87 -5.96 -0.35 1.19
CA VAL A 87 -6.04 -0.90 2.54
C VAL A 87 -4.81 -1.73 2.87
N MET A 88 -4.50 -1.88 4.15
CA MET A 88 -3.36 -2.69 4.58
C MET A 88 -3.50 -4.15 4.14
N ALA A 89 -2.45 -4.70 3.53
CA ALA A 89 -2.37 -6.10 3.12
C ALA A 89 -1.32 -6.88 3.91
N GLY A 90 -0.29 -6.21 4.43
CA GLY A 90 0.71 -6.84 5.28
C GLY A 90 2.02 -6.08 5.36
N ILE A 91 2.99 -6.68 6.04
CA ILE A 91 4.37 -6.20 6.11
C ILE A 91 5.27 -7.39 5.77
N LEU A 92 6.19 -7.21 4.82
CA LEU A 92 7.13 -8.24 4.41
C LEU A 92 8.58 -7.72 4.47
N PRO A 93 9.43 -8.30 5.34
CA PRO A 93 10.85 -8.00 5.34
C PRO A 93 11.54 -8.45 4.05
N CYS A 94 12.53 -7.69 3.60
CA CYS A 94 13.44 -8.03 2.49
C CYS A 94 12.75 -8.31 1.14
N LEU A 95 11.56 -7.75 0.88
CA LEU A 95 10.90 -7.84 -0.43
C LEU A 95 11.44 -6.78 -1.41
N HIS A 96 11.03 -5.53 -1.26
CA HIS A 96 11.52 -4.39 -2.07
C HIS A 96 12.39 -3.44 -1.24
N PHE A 97 12.11 -3.37 0.06
CA PHE A 97 12.83 -2.60 1.06
C PHE A 97 13.26 -3.49 2.23
N VAL A 98 14.02 -2.95 3.18
CA VAL A 98 14.41 -3.69 4.40
C VAL A 98 13.17 -4.23 5.11
N ASP A 99 12.18 -3.36 5.34
CA ASP A 99 10.84 -3.74 5.78
C ASP A 99 9.84 -3.06 4.83
N THR A 100 9.07 -3.86 4.09
CA THR A 100 8.11 -3.36 3.09
C THR A 100 6.71 -3.35 3.68
N LEU A 101 6.04 -2.20 3.67
CA LEU A 101 4.59 -2.12 3.90
C LEU A 101 3.87 -2.40 2.59
N ILE A 102 2.90 -3.30 2.65
CA ILE A 102 2.06 -3.68 1.51
C ILE A 102 0.66 -3.13 1.75
N LEU A 103 0.20 -2.29 0.84
CA LEU A 103 -1.19 -1.90 0.72
C LEU A 103 -1.79 -2.56 -0.53
N GLN A 104 -3.10 -2.78 -0.53
CA GLN A 104 -3.83 -3.35 -1.67
C GLN A 104 -5.03 -2.49 -2.04
N TYR A 105 -5.34 -2.45 -3.33
CA TYR A 105 -6.59 -1.91 -3.85
C TYR A 105 -7.32 -3.03 -4.61
N LEU A 106 -8.59 -3.21 -4.27
CA LEU A 106 -9.46 -4.21 -4.86
C LEU A 106 -10.49 -3.52 -5.76
N ASN A 107 -10.35 -3.71 -7.06
CA ASN A 107 -11.20 -3.08 -8.07
C ASN A 107 -12.38 -3.99 -8.42
N ASN A 108 -13.58 -3.64 -7.92
CA ASN A 108 -14.82 -4.41 -8.11
C ASN A 108 -14.73 -5.88 -7.64
N VAL A 109 -13.91 -6.15 -6.62
CA VAL A 109 -13.83 -7.48 -5.99
C VAL A 109 -14.68 -7.45 -4.72
N ILE A 110 -15.65 -8.36 -4.64
CA ILE A 110 -16.48 -8.53 -3.46
C ILE A 110 -15.76 -9.49 -2.50
N LEU A 111 -15.52 -9.03 -1.28
CA LEU A 111 -14.94 -9.86 -0.23
C LEU A 111 -16.03 -10.72 0.42
N ASP A 112 -15.94 -12.04 0.25
CA ASP A 112 -16.80 -12.98 0.97
C ASP A 112 -16.31 -13.15 2.42
N GLN A 113 -16.93 -12.41 3.32
CA GLN A 113 -16.59 -12.42 4.74
C GLN A 113 -16.90 -13.76 5.40
N SER A 114 -17.85 -14.54 4.88
CA SER A 114 -18.22 -15.83 5.45
C SER A 114 -17.10 -16.86 5.32
N ALA A 115 -16.18 -16.64 4.37
CA ALA A 115 -15.01 -17.47 4.17
C ALA A 115 -13.83 -17.13 5.11
N ILE A 116 -13.89 -16.00 5.84
CA ILE A 116 -12.80 -15.52 6.70
C ILE A 116 -12.94 -16.08 8.11
N ASN A 117 -12.05 -17.01 8.46
CA ASN A 117 -12.00 -17.59 9.80
C ASN A 117 -11.00 -16.84 10.69
N LEU A 118 -11.50 -16.21 11.77
CA LEU A 118 -10.71 -15.37 12.68
C LEU A 118 -10.42 -16.10 13.99
N TYR A 119 -9.14 -16.29 14.31
CA TYR A 119 -8.70 -17.08 15.48
C TYR A 119 -8.09 -16.23 16.62
N SER A 120 -8.08 -14.90 16.52
CA SER A 120 -7.56 -14.01 17.57
C SER A 120 -8.33 -12.69 17.64
N SER A 121 -8.22 -11.99 18.79
CA SER A 121 -8.77 -10.63 18.94
C SER A 121 -8.13 -9.66 17.96
N MET A 122 -6.80 -9.73 17.80
CA MET A 122 -6.06 -8.92 16.83
C MET A 122 -6.55 -9.14 15.39
N ALA A 123 -6.84 -10.38 15.00
CA ALA A 123 -7.36 -10.66 13.66
C ALA A 123 -8.73 -10.00 13.42
N LYS A 124 -9.59 -9.97 14.45
CA LYS A 124 -10.88 -9.26 14.42
C LYS A 124 -10.71 -7.75 14.30
N GLU A 125 -9.78 -7.18 15.06
CA GLU A 125 -9.46 -5.74 14.99
C GLU A 125 -8.92 -5.34 13.60
N ILE A 126 -8.06 -6.17 13.00
CA ILE A 126 -7.54 -5.93 11.65
C ILE A 126 -8.67 -6.00 10.62
N LEU A 127 -9.53 -7.03 10.68
CA LEU A 127 -10.65 -7.14 9.75
C LEU A 127 -11.57 -5.91 9.86
N GLN A 128 -11.92 -5.50 11.08
CA GLN A 128 -12.73 -4.31 11.31
C GLN A 128 -12.07 -3.03 10.76
N TYR A 129 -10.75 -2.90 10.90
CA TYR A 129 -9.98 -1.79 10.32
C TYR A 129 -10.05 -1.78 8.78
N ILE A 130 -10.02 -2.95 8.15
CA ILE A 130 -10.10 -3.12 6.69
C ILE A 130 -11.53 -2.80 6.21
N GLU A 131 -12.55 -3.36 6.86
CA GLU A 131 -13.97 -3.13 6.54
C GLU A 131 -14.34 -1.65 6.56
N ASN A 132 -13.82 -0.88 7.51
CA ASN A 132 -14.07 0.56 7.59
C ASN A 132 -13.43 1.37 6.44
N ARG A 133 -12.69 0.72 5.53
CA ARG A 133 -11.97 1.35 4.41
C ARG A 133 -12.24 0.73 3.05
N VAL A 134 -12.74 -0.50 3.00
CA VAL A 134 -13.22 -1.14 1.77
C VAL A 134 -14.70 -0.78 1.61
N ASN A 135 -15.05 -0.11 0.52
CA ASN A 135 -16.45 0.20 0.17
C ASN A 135 -17.16 -1.03 -0.40
#